data_AF-A0A2A6CQR7-F1
#
_entry.id   AF-A0A2A6CQR7-F1
#
_cell.length_a   1.000
_cell.length_b   1.000
_cell.length_c   1.000
_cell.angle_alpha   90.00
_cell.angle_beta   90.00
_cell.angle_gamma   90.00
#
_symmetry.space_group_name_H-M   'P 1'
#
loop_
_entity.id
_entity.type
_entity.pdbx_description
1 polymer ?
#
loop_
_entity_poly.entity_id
_entity_poly.type
_entity_poly.pdbx_seq_one_letter_code
_entity_poly.pdbx_strand_id
1 'polypeptide(L)'
;MPHHSHSFAAMARLFSSLFLLGLLVCSASASYFYKRDTSQRVCGTAFLAKSSAVLKSVDVNTICNRSYRPEVEWYGLDPETDSAMKEFCCKIGCEDEHYIAWKCMSRSK
;
A
#
# COMPACT_ATOMS: atom_id res chain seq x y z
N MET A 1 35.10 -42.64 36.42
CA MET A 1 34.27 -42.56 35.20
C MET A 1 33.71 -41.15 35.08
N PRO A 2 34.26 -40.25 34.23
CA PRO A 2 33.70 -38.91 34.02
C PRO A 2 33.33 -38.71 32.54
N HIS A 3 32.04 -38.72 32.17
CA HIS A 3 31.64 -38.33 30.80
C HIS A 3 30.15 -37.94 30.73
N HIS A 4 29.73 -36.89 31.45
CA HIS A 4 28.35 -36.37 31.27
C HIS A 4 28.20 -34.85 31.42
N SER A 5 29.26 -34.06 31.27
CA SER A 5 29.18 -32.58 31.40
C SER A 5 29.37 -31.81 30.09
N HIS A 6 29.66 -32.48 28.98
CA HIS A 6 29.93 -31.81 27.69
C HIS A 6 28.71 -31.72 26.75
N SER A 7 27.67 -32.54 26.95
CA SER A 7 26.50 -32.57 26.06
C SER A 7 25.52 -31.41 26.27
N PHE A 8 25.42 -30.89 27.50
CA PHE A 8 24.51 -29.76 27.80
C PHE A 8 25.00 -28.44 27.21
N ALA A 9 26.30 -28.17 27.28
CA ALA A 9 26.89 -26.96 26.70
C ALA A 9 26.79 -26.93 25.16
N ALA A 10 26.88 -28.10 24.51
CA ALA A 10 26.71 -28.22 23.07
C ALA A 10 25.25 -27.99 22.64
N MET A 11 24.28 -28.56 23.36
CA MET A 11 22.85 -28.31 23.08
C MET A 11 22.48 -26.84 23.32
N ALA A 12 22.91 -26.22 24.42
CA ALA A 12 22.61 -24.81 24.71
C ALA A 12 23.14 -23.87 23.62
N ARG A 13 24.36 -24.11 23.11
CA ARG A 13 24.94 -23.34 22.01
C ARG A 13 24.13 -23.47 20.72
N LEU A 14 23.65 -24.68 20.40
CA LEU A 14 22.81 -24.94 19.23
C LEU A 14 21.47 -24.20 19.32
N PHE A 15 20.80 -24.26 20.49
CA PHE A 15 19.54 -23.54 20.71
C PHE A 15 19.71 -22.02 20.63
N SER A 16 20.79 -21.46 21.17
CA SER A 16 21.08 -20.02 21.05
C SER A 16 21.35 -19.61 19.60
N SER A 17 22.11 -20.40 18.83
CA SER A 17 22.35 -20.10 17.41
C SER A 17 21.08 -20.19 16.56
N LEU A 18 20.20 -21.16 16.84
CA LEU A 18 18.91 -21.32 16.16
C LEU A 18 17.95 -20.17 16.48
N PHE A 19 17.94 -19.70 17.73
CA PHE A 19 17.13 -18.54 18.14
C PHE A 19 17.58 -17.25 17.45
N LEU A 20 18.90 -17.02 17.36
CA LEU A 20 19.47 -15.88 16.65
C LEU A 20 19.20 -15.94 15.14
N LEU A 21 19.29 -17.13 14.53
CA LEU A 21 18.90 -17.35 13.12
C LEU A 21 17.41 -17.08 12.89
N GLY A 22 16.54 -17.53 13.79
CA GLY A 22 15.10 -17.24 13.73
C GLY A 22 14.80 -15.74 13.79
N LEU A 23 15.46 -15.00 14.69
CA LEU A 23 15.32 -13.55 14.79
C LEU A 23 15.79 -12.82 13.52
N LEU A 24 16.91 -13.25 12.94
CA LEU A 24 17.43 -12.67 11.68
C LEU A 24 16.45 -12.90 10.52
N VAL A 25 15.87 -14.09 10.39
CA VAL A 25 14.88 -14.40 9.35
C VAL A 25 13.57 -13.61 9.56
N CYS A 26 13.11 -13.44 10.80
CA CYS A 26 11.96 -12.59 11.13
C CYS A 26 12.19 -11.11 10.78
N SER A 27 13.39 -10.58 11.01
CA SER A 27 13.71 -9.18 10.67
C SER A 27 13.81 -8.93 9.16
N ALA A 28 14.34 -9.88 8.40
CA ALA A 28 14.41 -9.79 6.94
C ALA A 28 13.02 -9.86 6.29
N SER A 29 12.12 -10.67 6.84
CA SER A 29 10.73 -10.77 6.36
C SER A 29 9.87 -9.57 6.81
N ALA A 30 10.09 -9.00 8.00
CA ALA A 30 9.46 -7.75 8.40
C ALA A 30 9.83 -6.57 7.47
N SER A 31 11.05 -6.58 6.93
CA SER A 31 11.53 -5.59 5.94
C SER A 31 10.91 -5.79 4.56
N TYR A 32 10.53 -7.03 4.21
CA TYR A 32 9.88 -7.36 2.93
C TYR A 32 8.37 -7.06 2.94
N PHE A 33 7.74 -7.03 4.12
CA PHE A 33 6.37 -6.54 4.33
C PHE A 33 6.28 -5.03 4.56
N TYR A 34 7.38 -4.29 4.46
CA TYR A 34 7.36 -2.87 4.11
C TYR A 34 7.00 -2.72 2.62
N LYS A 35 5.84 -3.28 2.22
CA LYS A 35 5.06 -2.67 1.15
C LYS A 35 5.01 -1.21 1.51
N ARG A 36 5.53 -0.40 0.61
CA ARG A 36 5.63 1.04 0.69
C ARG A 36 4.21 1.60 0.63
N ASP A 37 3.43 1.38 1.68
CA ASP A 37 2.10 1.92 1.93
C ASP A 37 2.23 3.39 2.38
N THR A 38 3.04 4.13 1.63
CA THR A 38 2.93 5.58 1.63
C THR A 38 1.99 5.90 0.49
N SER A 39 0.68 5.77 0.73
CA SER A 39 -0.26 6.67 0.08
C SER A 39 0.19 8.08 0.45
N GLN A 40 1.09 8.65 -0.38
CA GLN A 40 1.57 10.00 -0.15
C GLN A 40 0.33 10.88 -0.20
N ARG A 41 -0.02 11.49 0.94
CA ARG A 41 -1.18 12.37 1.03
C ARG A 41 -0.96 13.51 0.05
N VAL A 42 -1.76 13.53 -1.00
CA VAL A 42 -1.56 14.43 -2.12
C VAL A 42 -2.45 15.64 -1.90
N CYS A 43 -1.88 16.67 -1.26
CA CYS A 43 -2.61 17.89 -0.91
C CYS A 43 -2.26 19.05 -1.84
N GLY A 44 -3.19 20.01 -2.00
CA GLY A 44 -2.90 21.27 -2.68
C GLY A 44 -2.52 21.12 -4.16
N THR A 45 -1.37 21.67 -4.55
CA THR A 45 -0.84 21.63 -5.93
C THR A 45 -0.34 20.25 -6.34
N ALA A 46 0.09 19.42 -5.39
CA ALA A 46 0.50 18.05 -5.67
C ALA A 46 -0.67 17.22 -6.21
N PHE A 47 -1.89 17.49 -5.73
CA PHE A 47 -3.10 16.80 -6.19
C PHE A 47 -3.30 17.00 -7.68
N LEU A 48 -3.18 18.25 -8.14
CA LEU A 48 -3.35 18.61 -9.55
C LEU A 48 -2.27 17.96 -10.43
N ALA A 49 -1.02 17.93 -9.96
CA ALA A 49 0.07 17.30 -10.68
C ALA A 49 -0.16 15.78 -10.84
N LYS A 50 -0.52 15.08 -9.74
CA LYS A 50 -0.76 13.64 -9.78
C LYS A 50 -2.02 13.29 -10.55
N SER A 51 -3.14 13.98 -10.33
CA SER A 51 -4.37 13.73 -11.08
C SER A 51 -4.17 13.96 -12.58
N SER A 52 -3.47 15.02 -12.97
CA SER A 52 -3.14 15.27 -14.38
C SER A 52 -2.23 14.19 -14.96
N ALA A 53 -1.24 13.72 -14.21
CA ALA A 53 -0.35 12.65 -14.65
C ALA A 53 -1.12 11.34 -14.89
N VAL A 54 -1.91 10.89 -13.91
CA VAL A 54 -2.71 9.66 -13.99
C VAL A 54 -3.72 9.71 -15.13
N LEU A 55 -4.47 10.80 -15.25
CA LEU A 55 -5.50 10.94 -16.28
C LEU A 55 -4.93 11.12 -17.69
N LYS A 56 -3.64 11.50 -17.82
CA LYS A 56 -2.92 11.51 -19.11
C LYS A 56 -2.30 10.17 -19.46
N SER A 57 -1.91 9.37 -18.46
CA SER A 57 -1.30 8.06 -18.69
C SER A 57 -2.31 6.99 -19.13
N VAL A 58 -3.61 7.26 -19.00
CA VAL A 58 -4.67 6.33 -19.38
C VAL A 58 -5.69 6.98 -20.32
N ASP A 59 -6.23 6.20 -21.25
CA ASP A 59 -7.39 6.64 -22.03
C ASP A 59 -8.67 6.48 -21.20
N VAL A 60 -8.97 7.53 -20.42
CA VAL A 60 -10.13 7.60 -19.54
C VAL A 60 -11.44 7.36 -20.31
N ASN A 61 -11.54 7.79 -21.58
CA ASN A 61 -12.76 7.57 -22.36
C ASN A 61 -12.99 6.08 -22.60
N THR A 62 -11.93 5.37 -22.96
CA THR A 62 -11.98 3.92 -23.17
C THR A 62 -12.27 3.17 -21.87
N ILE A 63 -11.71 3.60 -20.74
CA ILE A 63 -11.94 2.95 -19.44
C ILE A 63 -13.38 3.18 -18.98
N CYS A 64 -13.87 4.42 -18.95
CA CYS A 64 -15.20 4.73 -18.43
C CYS A 64 -16.35 4.18 -19.28
N ASN A 65 -16.11 3.94 -20.58
CA ASN A 65 -17.11 3.40 -21.52
C ASN A 65 -17.12 1.86 -21.56
N ARG A 66 -16.10 1.19 -21.00
CA ARG A 66 -16.07 -0.27 -20.87
C ARG A 66 -16.75 -0.71 -19.57
N SER A 67 -17.12 -1.98 -19.50
CA SER A 67 -17.60 -2.62 -18.26
C SER A 67 -16.55 -2.65 -17.14
N TYR A 68 -15.30 -2.26 -17.43
CA TYR A 68 -14.23 -2.17 -16.45
C TYR A 68 -14.24 -0.78 -15.80
N ARG A 69 -14.95 -0.68 -14.67
CA ARG A 69 -14.81 0.43 -13.75
C ARG A 69 -13.97 -0.07 -12.56
N PRO A 70 -12.90 0.65 -12.18
CA PRO A 70 -12.16 0.28 -10.99
C PRO A 70 -13.10 0.37 -9.78
N GLU A 71 -13.29 -0.75 -9.09
CA GLU A 71 -13.99 -0.81 -7.82
C GLU A 71 -13.03 -0.34 -6.73
N VAL A 72 -13.19 0.92 -6.33
CA VAL A 72 -12.36 1.53 -5.28
C VAL A 72 -13.15 1.68 -4.00
N GLU A 73 -12.46 1.52 -2.88
CA GLU A 73 -13.05 1.75 -1.57
C GLU A 73 -13.06 3.26 -1.25
N TRP A 74 -14.26 3.81 -1.05
CA TRP A 74 -14.48 5.21 -0.70
C TRP A 74 -14.60 5.46 0.80
N TYR A 75 -14.63 4.41 1.63
CA TYR A 75 -14.82 4.53 3.09
C TYR A 75 -16.06 5.36 3.50
N GLY A 76 -17.12 5.32 2.69
CA GLY A 76 -18.34 6.12 2.89
C GLY A 76 -18.22 7.60 2.48
N LEU A 77 -17.13 8.00 1.84
CA LEU A 77 -16.83 9.36 1.39
C LEU A 77 -16.68 9.38 -0.14
N ASP A 78 -17.76 9.09 -0.87
CA ASP A 78 -17.76 9.14 -2.34
C ASP A 78 -17.72 10.61 -2.83
N PRO A 79 -16.59 11.10 -3.37
CA PRO A 79 -16.39 12.51 -3.60
C PRO A 79 -17.01 12.94 -4.94
N GLU A 80 -18.11 13.69 -4.90
CA GLU A 80 -18.79 14.11 -6.14
C GLU A 80 -18.16 15.33 -6.83
N THR A 81 -17.28 16.07 -6.15
CA THR A 81 -16.69 17.33 -6.65
C THR A 81 -15.16 17.27 -6.62
N ASP A 82 -14.50 18.09 -7.44
CA ASP A 82 -13.03 18.24 -7.42
C ASP A 82 -12.51 18.59 -6.02
N SER A 83 -13.23 19.44 -5.30
CA SER A 83 -12.89 19.84 -3.93
C SER A 83 -13.00 18.67 -2.95
N ALA A 84 -14.09 17.89 -3.03
CA ALA A 84 -14.27 16.70 -2.19
C ALA A 84 -13.21 15.63 -2.49
N MET A 85 -12.87 15.44 -3.77
CA MET A 85 -11.86 14.48 -4.20
C MET A 85 -10.47 14.89 -3.71
N LYS A 86 -10.14 16.18 -3.81
CA LYS A 86 -8.89 16.73 -3.27
C LYS A 86 -8.81 16.56 -1.76
N GLU A 87 -9.91 16.78 -1.05
CA GLU A 87 -9.99 16.61 0.40
C GLU A 87 -9.82 15.13 0.79
N PHE A 88 -10.49 14.21 0.08
CA PHE A 88 -10.37 12.77 0.26
C PHE A 88 -8.91 12.32 0.07
N CYS A 89 -8.27 12.67 -1.05
CA CYS A 89 -6.87 12.31 -1.31
C CYS A 89 -5.88 12.93 -0.32
N CYS A 90 -6.22 14.06 0.29
CA CYS A 90 -5.39 14.70 1.30
C CYS A 90 -5.57 14.08 2.69
N LYS A 91 -6.80 13.71 3.08
CA LYS A 91 -7.10 13.17 4.41
C LYS A 91 -6.89 11.66 4.50
N ILE A 92 -7.44 10.92 3.55
CA ILE A 92 -7.44 9.45 3.51
C ILE A 92 -6.27 8.94 2.69
N GLY A 93 -6.00 9.58 1.56
CA GLY A 93 -5.03 9.11 0.57
C GLY A 93 -5.73 8.60 -0.68
N CYS A 94 -5.01 8.60 -1.80
CA CYS A 94 -5.54 8.12 -3.09
C CYS A 94 -4.49 7.33 -3.84
N GLU A 95 -4.97 6.28 -4.48
CA GLU A 95 -4.27 5.55 -5.53
C GLU A 95 -4.73 6.03 -6.90
N ASP A 96 -4.03 5.59 -7.94
CA ASP A 96 -4.30 6.01 -9.32
C ASP A 96 -5.72 5.60 -9.75
N GLU A 97 -6.20 4.46 -9.25
CA GLU A 97 -7.56 3.95 -9.48
C GLU A 97 -8.64 4.90 -8.93
N HIS A 98 -8.42 5.55 -7.78
CA HIS A 98 -9.38 6.52 -7.23
C HIS A 98 -9.59 7.70 -8.18
N TYR A 99 -8.52 8.21 -8.81
CA TYR A 99 -8.64 9.32 -9.78
C TYR A 99 -9.43 8.90 -11.02
N ILE A 100 -9.22 7.67 -11.49
CA ILE A 100 -9.90 7.12 -12.66
C ILE A 100 -11.38 6.87 -12.35
N ALA A 101 -11.68 6.20 -11.23
CA ALA A 101 -13.04 5.92 -10.76
C ALA A 101 -13.83 7.23 -10.60
N TRP A 102 -13.26 8.19 -9.88
CA TRP A 102 -13.84 9.52 -9.71
C TRP A 102 -14.17 10.18 -11.06
N LYS A 103 -13.23 10.15 -12.01
CA LYS A 103 -13.46 10.76 -13.32
C LYS A 103 -14.58 10.06 -14.10
N CYS A 104 -14.71 8.74 -13.99
CA CYS A 104 -15.80 7.99 -14.62
C CYS A 104 -17.17 8.28 -13.98
N MET A 105 -17.23 8.45 -12.66
CA MET A 105 -18.46 8.80 -11.95
C MET A 105 -18.95 10.20 -12.31
N SER A 106 -18.04 11.19 -12.36
CA SER A 106 -18.37 12.59 -12.70
C SER A 106 -18.97 12.78 -14.10
N ARG A 107 -18.84 11.80 -14.99
CA ARG A 107 -19.35 11.82 -16.38
C ARG A 107 -20.71 11.15 -16.55
N SER A 108 -21.18 10.42 -15.55
CA SER A 108 -22.45 9.70 -15.61
C SER A 108 -23.64 10.54 -15.13
N LYS A 109 -23.40 11.79 -14.72
CA LYS A 109 -24.39 12.82 -14.40
C LYS A 109 -24.46 13.83 -15.54
#